data_AF-A0A135VIB9-F1
#
_entry.id   AF-A0A135VIB9-F1
#
_cell.length_a   1.000
_cell.length_b   1.000
_cell.length_c   1.000
_cell.angle_alpha   90.00
_cell.angle_beta   90.00
_cell.angle_gamma   90.00
#
_symmetry.space_group_name_H-M   'P 1'
#
loop_
_entity.id
_entity.type
_entity.pdbx_description
1 polymer ?
#
loop_
_entity_poly.entity_id
_entity_poly.type
_entity_poly.pdbx_seq_one_letter_code
_entity_poly.pdbx_strand_id
1 'polypeptide(L)'
;MTRKKNNWDQKRSGQSYPAPILKHDRHVEALWRKVRRLDREIARQVASRTVWFCEEHRVKKLFFEDLRSFQGHAGSKDFSYNLTSNLWGKIIDTVRYMRESLGHSKYSVWTVSPRYTSQTCHVCGERGKRVEDEKSTTEKRGGEYFYCEKCEGHFHADINAARNIIHVQDSSAVPGRTMST
;
A
#
# COMPACT_ATOMS: atom_id res chain seq x y z
N MET A 1 8.21 23.32 -2.50
CA MET A 1 9.62 22.86 -2.57
C MET A 1 10.16 23.14 -3.96
N THR A 2 11.14 24.03 -4.08
CA THR A 2 11.79 24.37 -5.34
C THR A 2 12.64 23.19 -5.80
N ARG A 3 12.37 22.62 -7.00
CA ARG A 3 13.20 21.54 -7.56
C ARG A 3 14.65 22.00 -7.60
N LYS A 4 15.58 21.20 -7.06
CA LYS A 4 17.02 21.48 -7.17
C LYS A 4 17.38 21.57 -8.65
N LYS A 5 17.94 22.72 -9.06
CA LYS A 5 18.46 22.94 -10.41
C LYS A 5 19.52 21.87 -10.70
N ASN A 6 19.38 21.17 -11.82
CA ASN A 6 20.39 20.18 -12.22
C ASN A 6 21.64 20.90 -12.78
N ASN A 7 22.70 20.14 -13.08
CA ASN A 7 23.97 20.69 -13.56
C ASN A 7 23.81 21.56 -14.82
N TRP A 8 22.87 21.21 -15.70
CA TRP A 8 22.55 21.97 -16.91
C TRP A 8 21.89 23.31 -16.57
N ASP A 9 20.87 23.29 -15.71
CA ASP A 9 20.18 24.50 -15.25
C ASP A 9 21.12 25.47 -14.53
N GLN A 10 22.17 24.95 -13.88
CA GLN A 10 23.19 25.74 -13.19
C GLN A 10 24.19 26.36 -14.18
N LYS A 11 24.71 25.58 -15.14
CA LYS A 11 25.76 26.03 -16.07
C LYS A 11 25.25 26.79 -17.29
N ARG A 12 23.99 26.59 -17.66
CA ARG A 12 23.39 27.09 -18.91
C ARG A 12 22.00 27.67 -18.64
N SER A 13 21.91 28.49 -17.60
CA SER A 13 20.66 29.13 -17.21
C SER A 13 20.07 29.96 -18.35
N GLY A 14 18.78 29.78 -18.63
CA GLY A 14 18.06 30.48 -19.71
C GLY A 14 18.22 29.88 -21.11
N GLN A 15 19.09 28.88 -21.30
CA GLN A 15 19.20 28.15 -22.57
C GLN A 15 18.25 26.95 -22.59
N SER A 16 17.56 26.75 -23.71
CA SER A 16 16.79 25.52 -23.94
C SER A 16 17.71 24.31 -23.97
N TYR A 17 17.20 23.17 -23.48
CA TYR A 17 17.87 21.89 -23.69
C TYR A 17 18.02 21.58 -25.20
N PRO A 18 19.08 20.86 -25.59
CA PRO A 18 19.25 20.36 -26.95
C PRO A 18 18.05 19.52 -27.39
N ALA A 19 17.67 19.61 -28.66
CA ALA A 19 16.52 18.89 -29.23
C ALA A 19 16.51 17.37 -28.95
N PRO A 20 17.66 16.63 -28.96
CA PRO A 20 17.68 15.22 -28.58
C PRO A 20 17.24 14.96 -27.14
N ILE A 21 17.65 15.82 -26.20
CA ILE A 21 17.27 15.71 -24.78
C ILE A 21 15.77 15.97 -24.62
N LEU A 22 15.25 17.03 -25.24
CA LEU A 22 13.82 17.32 -25.22
C LEU A 22 12.97 16.19 -25.82
N LYS A 23 13.46 15.52 -26.89
CA LYS A 23 12.79 14.35 -27.47
C LYS A 23 12.76 13.18 -26.49
N HIS A 24 13.87 12.93 -25.79
CA HIS A 24 13.96 11.92 -24.75
C HIS A 24 13.01 12.21 -23.58
N ASP A 25 12.96 13.45 -23.10
CA ASP A 25 12.07 13.85 -22.01
C ASP A 25 10.60 13.65 -22.36
N ARG A 26 10.17 14.06 -23.56
CA ARG A 26 8.80 13.80 -24.04
C ARG A 26 8.49 12.30 -24.10
N HIS A 27 9.46 11.48 -24.49
CA HIS A 27 9.30 10.02 -24.51
C HIS A 27 9.11 9.48 -23.08
N VAL A 28 9.95 9.90 -22.13
CA VAL A 28 9.83 9.53 -20.71
C VAL A 28 8.49 9.98 -20.14
N GLU A 29 8.02 11.19 -20.43
CA GLU A 29 6.69 11.66 -20.02
C GLU A 29 5.54 10.84 -20.60
N ALA A 30 5.66 10.40 -21.86
CA ALA A 30 4.68 9.52 -22.49
C ALA A 30 4.61 8.15 -21.81
N LEU A 31 5.77 7.56 -21.46
CA LEU A 31 5.85 6.32 -20.69
C LEU A 31 5.18 6.49 -19.31
N TRP A 32 5.49 7.58 -18.62
CA TRP A 32 4.88 7.88 -17.33
C TRP A 32 3.36 8.10 -17.41
N ARG A 33 2.86 8.72 -18.47
CA ARG A 33 1.41 8.80 -18.72
C ARG A 33 0.79 7.41 -18.87
N LYS A 34 1.47 6.48 -19.54
CA LYS A 34 1.01 5.09 -19.66
C LYS A 34 0.99 4.40 -18.29
N VAL A 35 2.06 4.49 -17.51
CA VAL A 35 2.13 3.94 -16.14
C VAL A 35 1.00 4.47 -15.28
N ARG A 36 0.77 5.80 -15.25
CA ARG A 36 -0.33 6.40 -14.48
C ARG A 36 -1.72 5.96 -14.93
N ARG A 37 -1.91 5.59 -16.21
CA ARG A 37 -3.19 5.01 -16.67
C ARG A 37 -3.36 3.60 -16.14
N LEU A 38 -2.32 2.76 -16.22
CA LEU A 38 -2.34 1.40 -15.69
C LEU A 38 -2.58 1.39 -14.18
N ASP A 39 -1.91 2.26 -13.41
CA ASP A 39 -2.15 2.39 -11.97
C ASP A 39 -3.62 2.69 -11.65
N ARG A 40 -4.25 3.61 -12.41
CA ARG A 40 -5.66 3.96 -12.20
C ARG A 40 -6.59 2.81 -12.55
N GLU A 41 -6.28 2.08 -13.62
CA GLU A 41 -7.05 0.91 -14.02
C GLU A 41 -6.97 -0.19 -12.96
N ILE A 42 -5.76 -0.53 -12.49
CA ILE A 42 -5.54 -1.50 -11.42
C ILE A 42 -6.28 -1.06 -10.16
N ALA A 43 -6.14 0.20 -9.75
CA ALA A 43 -6.81 0.72 -8.57
C ALA A 43 -8.34 0.60 -8.67
N ARG A 44 -8.92 0.93 -9.84
CA ARG A 44 -10.35 0.81 -10.11
C ARG A 44 -10.83 -0.64 -10.05
N GLN A 45 -10.10 -1.57 -10.66
CA GLN A 45 -10.46 -2.99 -10.68
C GLN A 45 -10.41 -3.61 -9.28
N VAL A 46 -9.32 -3.38 -8.54
CA VAL A 46 -9.17 -3.86 -7.16
C VAL A 46 -10.26 -3.25 -6.28
N ALA A 47 -10.44 -1.93 -6.33
CA ALA A 47 -11.45 -1.25 -5.53
C ALA A 47 -12.86 -1.76 -5.83
N SER A 48 -13.22 -1.95 -7.10
CA SER A 48 -14.54 -2.45 -7.47
C SER A 48 -14.79 -3.85 -6.92
N ARG A 49 -13.81 -4.76 -7.00
CA ARG A 49 -13.94 -6.11 -6.44
C ARG A 49 -14.08 -6.07 -4.93
N THR A 50 -13.27 -5.26 -4.25
CA THR A 50 -13.32 -5.10 -2.79
C THR A 50 -14.68 -4.54 -2.33
N VAL A 51 -15.19 -3.51 -3.02
CA VAL A 51 -16.48 -2.91 -2.67
C VAL A 51 -17.62 -3.90 -2.89
N TRP A 52 -17.65 -4.61 -4.02
CA TRP A 52 -18.73 -5.58 -4.26
C TRP A 52 -18.70 -6.75 -3.28
N PHE A 53 -17.52 -7.26 -2.94
CA PHE A 53 -17.37 -8.22 -1.86
C PHE A 53 -17.95 -7.67 -0.54
N CYS A 54 -17.68 -6.41 -0.22
CA CYS A 54 -18.24 -5.78 0.98
C CYS A 54 -19.77 -5.68 0.94
N GLU A 55 -20.36 -5.31 -0.19
CA GLU A 55 -21.81 -5.21 -0.33
C GLU A 55 -22.49 -6.59 -0.21
N GLU A 56 -21.95 -7.60 -0.90
CA GLU A 56 -22.44 -8.98 -0.86
C GLU A 56 -22.45 -9.54 0.56
N HIS A 57 -21.37 -9.30 1.31
CA HIS A 57 -21.24 -9.76 2.70
C HIS A 57 -21.73 -8.75 3.75
N ARG A 58 -22.39 -7.65 3.33
CA ARG A 58 -22.93 -6.60 4.22
C ARG A 58 -21.90 -6.02 5.20
N VAL A 59 -20.66 -5.90 4.76
CA VAL A 59 -19.53 -5.38 5.54
C VAL A 59 -19.71 -3.88 5.78
N LYS A 60 -19.87 -3.48 7.04
CA LYS A 60 -20.09 -2.06 7.41
C LYS A 60 -18.82 -1.22 7.46
N LYS A 61 -17.71 -1.82 7.88
CA LYS A 61 -16.41 -1.16 8.06
C LYS A 61 -15.30 -2.00 7.47
N LEU A 62 -14.41 -1.35 6.75
CA LEU A 62 -13.22 -1.94 6.14
C LEU A 62 -11.97 -1.28 6.71
N PHE A 63 -10.93 -2.08 6.94
CA PHE A 63 -9.68 -1.63 7.53
C PHE A 63 -8.52 -2.05 6.62
N PHE A 64 -7.65 -1.11 6.30
CA PHE A 64 -6.43 -1.32 5.53
C PHE A 64 -5.21 -1.01 6.39
N GLU A 65 -4.07 -1.65 6.10
CA GLU A 65 -2.80 -1.19 6.63
C GLU A 65 -2.39 0.14 5.99
N ASP A 66 -1.93 1.07 6.82
CA ASP A 66 -1.35 2.33 6.37
C ASP A 66 0.12 2.12 5.96
N LEU A 67 0.31 1.75 4.70
CA LEU A 67 1.64 1.56 4.13
C LEU A 67 2.25 2.86 3.58
N ARG A 68 1.60 4.03 3.78
CA ARG A 68 2.08 5.32 3.25
C ARG A 68 3.34 5.81 3.95
N SER A 69 3.56 5.40 5.20
CA SER A 69 4.75 5.74 6.00
C SER A 69 5.88 4.72 5.88
N PHE A 70 5.65 3.60 5.19
CA PHE A 70 6.73 2.66 4.92
C PHE A 70 7.69 3.36 3.93
N GLN A 71 8.99 3.19 4.11
CA GLN A 71 9.98 3.72 3.17
C GLN A 71 10.89 2.56 2.76
N GLY A 72 11.26 2.51 1.48
CA GLY A 72 12.32 1.62 1.03
C GLY A 72 13.60 1.87 1.85
N HIS A 73 14.37 0.84 2.13
CA HIS A 73 15.67 1.02 2.78
C HIS A 73 16.59 1.84 1.85
N ALA A 74 17.44 2.70 2.40
CA ALA A 74 18.41 3.45 1.62
C ALA A 74 19.26 2.48 0.76
N GLY A 75 19.23 2.67 -0.58
CA GLY A 75 19.90 1.79 -1.55
C GLY A 75 19.02 0.70 -2.17
N SER A 76 17.77 0.53 -1.70
CA SER A 76 16.75 -0.22 -2.44
C SER A 76 16.28 0.60 -3.65
N LYS A 77 15.87 -0.04 -4.74
CA LYS A 77 15.40 0.64 -5.97
C LYS A 77 14.18 1.53 -5.66
N ASP A 78 14.40 2.77 -5.24
CA ASP A 78 13.42 3.76 -4.77
C ASP A 78 12.21 3.90 -5.72
N PHE A 79 12.44 3.63 -7.00
CA PHE A 79 11.43 3.68 -8.05
C PHE A 79 10.31 2.65 -7.89
N SER A 80 10.64 1.40 -7.57
CA SER A 80 9.65 0.32 -7.42
C SER A 80 8.80 0.55 -6.18
N TYR A 81 9.45 0.94 -5.09
CA TYR A 81 8.79 1.19 -3.81
C TYR A 81 7.78 2.35 -3.89
N ASN A 82 8.20 3.49 -4.45
CA ASN A 82 7.32 4.64 -4.65
C ASN A 82 6.15 4.32 -5.59
N LEU A 83 6.33 3.44 -6.57
CA LEU A 83 5.25 3.02 -7.45
C LEU A 83 4.20 2.20 -6.70
N THR A 84 4.65 1.26 -5.86
CA THR A 84 3.77 0.39 -5.06
C THR A 84 3.03 1.13 -3.95
N SER A 85 3.71 2.02 -3.20
CA SER A 85 3.07 2.80 -2.13
C SER A 85 2.06 3.82 -2.66
N ASN A 86 2.38 4.48 -3.78
CA ASN A 86 1.43 5.37 -4.45
C ASN A 86 0.23 4.63 -5.03
N LEU A 87 0.42 3.42 -5.57
CA LEU A 87 -0.69 2.59 -6.05
C LEU A 87 -1.60 2.17 -4.89
N TRP A 88 -1.03 1.79 -3.74
CA TRP A 88 -1.80 1.45 -2.55
C TRP A 88 -2.69 2.59 -2.05
N GLY A 89 -2.14 3.81 -1.98
CA GLY A 89 -2.92 5.01 -1.66
C GLY A 89 -4.09 5.20 -2.62
N LYS A 90 -3.85 5.10 -3.94
CA LYS A 90 -4.91 5.19 -4.96
C LYS A 90 -6.00 4.13 -4.78
N ILE A 91 -5.64 2.90 -4.41
CA ILE A 91 -6.61 1.82 -4.15
C ILE A 91 -7.51 2.23 -2.98
N ILE A 92 -6.94 2.64 -1.84
CA ILE A 92 -7.70 3.03 -0.65
C ILE A 92 -8.63 4.22 -0.96
N ASP A 93 -8.13 5.24 -1.64
CA ASP A 93 -8.92 6.42 -2.02
C ASP A 93 -10.06 6.05 -2.97
N THR A 94 -9.80 5.15 -3.94
CA THR A 94 -10.83 4.68 -4.88
C THR A 94 -11.88 3.83 -4.18
N VAL A 95 -11.50 2.95 -3.23
CA VAL A 95 -12.44 2.18 -2.41
C VAL A 95 -13.32 3.11 -1.60
N ARG A 96 -12.74 4.11 -0.94
CA ARG A 96 -13.48 5.10 -0.16
C ARG A 96 -14.50 5.85 -1.02
N TYR A 97 -14.05 6.41 -2.14
CA TYR A 97 -14.92 7.10 -3.09
C TYR A 97 -16.09 6.21 -3.55
N MET A 98 -15.81 4.96 -3.91
CA MET A 98 -16.84 4.03 -4.38
C MET A 98 -17.85 3.68 -3.27
N ARG A 99 -17.39 3.44 -2.04
CA ARG A 99 -18.29 3.18 -0.91
C ARG A 99 -19.17 4.39 -0.57
N GLU A 100 -18.59 5.59 -0.56
CA GLU A 100 -19.35 6.84 -0.36
C GLU A 100 -20.40 7.06 -1.46
N SER A 101 -20.05 6.75 -2.71
CA SER A 101 -20.97 6.83 -3.86
C SER A 101 -22.16 5.86 -3.75
N LEU A 102 -22.00 4.77 -2.99
CA LEU A 102 -23.06 3.80 -2.68
C LEU A 102 -23.86 4.18 -1.41
N GLY A 103 -23.58 5.33 -0.80
CA GLY A 103 -24.29 5.84 0.37
C GLY A 103 -23.70 5.42 1.72
N HIS A 104 -22.54 4.74 1.75
CA HIS A 104 -21.84 4.47 3.00
C HIS A 104 -21.24 5.75 3.59
N SER A 105 -21.11 5.81 4.91
CA SER A 105 -20.44 6.91 5.60
C SER A 105 -18.97 7.04 5.17
N LYS A 106 -18.43 8.26 5.21
CA LYS A 106 -16.97 8.54 5.06
C LYS A 106 -16.10 7.78 6.07
N TYR A 107 -16.72 7.27 7.13
CA TYR A 107 -16.12 6.43 8.17
C TYR A 107 -16.34 4.92 7.93
N SER A 108 -16.62 4.50 6.69
CA SER A 108 -16.72 3.08 6.33
C SER A 108 -15.36 2.46 5.96
N VAL A 109 -14.34 3.29 5.70
CA VAL A 109 -12.99 2.85 5.35
C VAL A 109 -11.97 3.48 6.29
N TRP A 110 -11.15 2.64 6.92
CA TRP A 110 -10.16 3.01 7.93
C TRP A 110 -8.77 2.53 7.54
N THR A 111 -7.77 3.20 8.08
CA THR A 111 -6.37 2.78 7.97
C THR A 111 -5.80 2.55 9.36
N VAL A 112 -5.09 1.44 9.56
CA VAL A 112 -4.43 1.10 10.83
C VAL A 112 -2.91 1.13 10.66
N SER A 113 -2.19 1.37 11.75
CA SER A 113 -0.74 1.23 11.75
C SER A 113 -0.35 -0.21 11.37
N PRO A 114 0.56 -0.43 10.41
CA PRO A 114 1.03 -1.76 10.03
C PRO A 114 1.96 -2.39 11.09
N ARG A 115 2.23 -1.69 12.20
CA ARG A 115 3.22 -2.14 13.18
C ARG A 115 2.72 -3.39 13.89
N TYR A 116 3.53 -4.46 13.82
CA TYR A 116 3.31 -5.76 14.47
C TYR A 116 2.12 -6.59 13.97
N THR A 117 1.33 -6.11 13.00
CA THR A 117 0.19 -6.87 12.43
C THR A 117 0.62 -8.19 11.80
N SER A 118 1.79 -8.22 11.15
CA SER A 118 2.35 -9.41 10.50
C SER A 118 3.29 -10.25 11.37
N GLN A 119 3.60 -9.79 12.59
CA GLN A 119 4.54 -10.46 13.50
C GLN A 119 3.85 -11.17 14.66
N THR A 120 2.58 -10.87 14.89
CA THR A 120 1.81 -11.39 16.03
C THR A 120 0.83 -12.47 15.56
N CYS A 121 0.56 -13.47 16.39
CA CYS A 121 -0.45 -14.48 16.11
C CYS A 121 -1.84 -13.94 16.40
N HIS A 122 -2.76 -14.02 15.44
CA HIS A 122 -4.15 -13.57 15.64
C HIS A 122 -4.96 -14.43 16.61
N VAL A 123 -4.46 -15.62 16.98
CA VAL A 123 -5.12 -16.52 17.92
C VAL A 123 -4.71 -16.23 19.36
N CYS A 124 -3.41 -16.12 19.62
CA CYS A 124 -2.88 -16.07 20.99
C CYS A 124 -2.16 -14.75 21.33
N GLY A 125 -1.94 -13.84 20.38
CA GLY A 125 -1.28 -12.56 20.62
C GLY A 125 0.24 -12.62 20.80
N GLU A 126 0.85 -13.81 20.75
CA GLU A 126 2.31 -13.96 20.82
C GLU A 126 3.00 -13.69 19.49
N ARG A 127 4.30 -13.37 19.55
CA ARG A 127 5.10 -13.23 18.33
C ARG A 127 5.28 -14.58 17.65
N GLY A 128 5.24 -14.57 16.32
CA GLY A 128 5.54 -15.73 15.49
C GLY A 128 6.53 -15.40 14.39
N LYS A 129 6.69 -16.34 13.47
CA LYS A 129 7.73 -16.34 12.44
C LYS A 129 7.07 -16.45 11.06
N ARG A 130 7.58 -15.71 10.07
CA ARG A 130 7.22 -15.97 8.67
C ARG A 130 7.98 -17.21 8.21
N VAL A 131 7.32 -18.12 7.53
CA VAL A 131 7.85 -19.43 7.11
C VAL A 131 7.50 -19.68 5.64
N GLU A 132 8.21 -20.60 5.00
CA GLU A 132 8.10 -20.82 3.55
C GLU A 132 6.75 -21.40 3.13
N ASP A 133 6.29 -22.43 3.84
CA ASP A 133 5.11 -23.21 3.51
C ASP A 133 4.30 -23.56 4.77
N GLU A 134 3.13 -24.18 4.58
CA GLU A 134 2.17 -24.48 5.65
C GLU A 134 2.69 -25.46 6.72
N LYS A 135 3.78 -26.19 6.47
CA LYS A 135 4.34 -27.17 7.41
C LYS A 135 5.69 -26.74 7.99
N SER A 136 6.29 -25.72 7.41
CA SER A 136 7.59 -25.21 7.83
C SER A 136 7.48 -24.47 9.15
N THR A 137 8.41 -24.75 10.05
CA THR A 137 8.58 -24.04 11.33
C THR A 137 9.82 -23.15 11.32
N THR A 138 10.61 -23.21 10.25
CA THR A 138 11.86 -22.47 10.10
C THR A 138 11.61 -21.07 9.57
N GLU A 139 12.15 -20.07 10.26
CA GLU A 139 11.98 -18.68 9.87
C GLU A 139 12.59 -18.40 8.49
N LYS A 140 11.77 -17.82 7.62
CA LYS A 140 12.16 -17.30 6.31
C LYS A 140 11.67 -15.87 6.19
N ARG A 141 12.59 -14.93 6.01
CA ARG A 141 12.25 -13.52 5.82
C ARG A 141 11.37 -13.37 4.58
N GLY A 142 10.14 -12.89 4.78
CA GLY A 142 9.16 -12.73 3.71
C GLY A 142 8.54 -14.03 3.20
N GLY A 143 8.62 -15.13 3.96
CA GLY A 143 7.89 -16.37 3.63
C GLY A 143 6.38 -16.16 3.57
N GLU A 144 5.63 -16.99 2.84
CA GLU A 144 4.20 -16.76 2.58
C GLU A 144 3.29 -17.16 3.76
N TYR A 145 3.81 -18.00 4.65
CA TYR A 145 3.09 -18.54 5.79
C TYR A 145 3.60 -17.95 7.10
N PHE A 146 2.81 -18.12 8.15
CA PHE A 146 3.11 -17.69 9.51
C PHE A 146 2.96 -18.89 10.44
N TYR A 147 3.99 -19.09 11.27
CA TYR A 147 4.00 -20.10 12.32
C TYR A 147 4.09 -19.44 13.70
N CYS A 148 3.24 -19.87 14.62
CA CYS A 148 3.30 -19.49 16.03
C CYS A 148 3.78 -20.65 16.88
N GLU A 149 4.90 -20.48 17.57
CA GLU A 149 5.45 -21.51 18.47
C GLU A 149 4.59 -21.73 19.72
N LYS A 150 3.83 -20.71 20.16
CA LYS A 150 3.06 -20.79 21.41
C LYS A 150 1.80 -21.64 21.28
N CYS A 151 1.07 -21.49 20.17
CA CYS A 151 -0.18 -22.20 19.92
C CYS A 151 -0.09 -23.19 18.76
N GLU A 152 1.11 -23.40 18.22
CA GLU A 152 1.44 -24.28 17.09
C GLU A 152 0.62 -23.99 15.80
N GLY A 153 0.03 -22.80 15.72
CA GLY A 153 -0.83 -22.39 14.62
C GLY A 153 -0.03 -22.11 13.35
N HIS A 154 -0.53 -22.63 12.23
CA HIS A 154 -0.01 -22.36 10.89
C HIS A 154 -1.09 -21.67 10.06
N PHE A 155 -0.74 -20.53 9.46
CA PHE A 155 -1.69 -19.72 8.69
C PHE A 155 -1.00 -19.11 7.48
N HIS A 156 -1.77 -18.81 6.43
CA HIS A 156 -1.28 -17.87 5.43
C HIS A 156 -1.03 -16.52 6.12
N ALA A 157 0.15 -15.96 5.92
CA ALA A 157 0.60 -14.87 6.78
C ALA A 157 -0.18 -13.57 6.55
N ASP A 158 -0.67 -13.35 5.33
CA ASP A 158 -1.54 -12.20 5.04
C ASP A 158 -2.93 -12.35 5.65
N ILE A 159 -3.42 -13.59 5.82
CA ILE A 159 -4.69 -13.86 6.54
C ILE A 159 -4.48 -13.58 8.03
N ASN A 160 -3.36 -14.02 8.60
CA ASN A 160 -3.01 -13.73 9.99
C ASN A 160 -2.92 -12.20 10.22
N ALA A 161 -2.23 -11.47 9.34
CA ALA A 161 -2.14 -10.02 9.40
C ALA A 161 -3.51 -9.35 9.27
N ALA A 162 -4.34 -9.76 8.30
CA ALA A 162 -5.68 -9.24 8.12
C ALA A 162 -6.57 -9.43 9.35
N ARG A 163 -6.45 -10.57 10.04
CA ARG A 163 -7.16 -10.83 11.30
C ARG A 163 -6.65 -9.95 12.44
N ASN A 164 -5.33 -9.75 12.55
CA ASN A 164 -4.76 -8.86 13.56
C ASN A 164 -5.20 -7.40 13.40
N ILE A 165 -5.37 -6.92 12.18
CA ILE A 165 -5.87 -5.55 11.90
C ILE A 165 -7.21 -5.29 12.61
N ILE A 166 -8.05 -6.31 12.75
CA ILE A 166 -9.34 -6.18 13.45
C ILE A 166 -9.13 -5.87 14.94
N HIS A 167 -8.11 -6.47 15.56
CA HIS A 167 -7.82 -6.31 16.99
C HIS A 167 -7.01 -5.06 17.34
N VAL A 168 -6.29 -4.46 16.38
CA VAL A 168 -5.54 -3.19 16.56
C VAL A 168 -6.48 -1.98 16.68
N GLN A 169 -7.78 -2.16 16.40
CA GLN A 169 -8.80 -1.09 16.40
C GLN A 169 -8.92 -0.34 17.73
N ASP A 170 -8.67 -1.00 18.86
CA ASP A 170 -8.91 -0.41 20.19
C ASP A 170 -7.82 0.57 20.65
N SER A 171 -6.69 0.70 19.94
CA SER A 171 -5.57 1.55 20.41
C SER A 171 -5.03 2.58 19.42
N SER A 172 -5.34 2.49 18.11
CA SER A 172 -4.69 3.36 17.11
C SER A 172 -5.44 3.61 15.79
N ALA A 173 -6.73 3.25 15.70
CA ALA A 173 -7.51 3.49 14.49
C ALA A 173 -7.76 4.99 14.27
N VAL A 174 -7.23 5.55 13.16
CA VAL A 174 -7.46 6.94 12.76
C VAL A 174 -8.40 6.96 11.55
N PRO A 175 -9.46 7.78 11.55
CA PRO A 175 -10.23 8.00 10.34
C PRO A 175 -9.30 8.74 9.37
N GLY A 176 -8.83 8.03 8.34
CA GLY A 176 -7.79 8.54 7.44
C GLY A 176 -8.18 9.93 6.92
N ARG A 177 -7.40 10.95 7.29
CA ARG A 177 -7.58 12.32 6.82
C ARG A 177 -7.44 12.33 5.30
N THR A 178 -8.46 12.85 4.62
CA THR A 178 -8.27 13.47 3.31
C THR A 178 -7.34 14.65 3.51
N MET A 179 -6.10 14.56 3.01
CA MET A 179 -5.32 15.76 2.74
C MET A 179 -5.95 16.40 1.52
N SER A 180 -6.88 17.32 1.74
CA SER A 180 -7.33 18.27 0.73
C SER A 180 -6.20 19.29 0.53
N THR A 181 -5.46 19.17 -0.56
CA THR A 181 -4.73 20.29 -1.17
C THR A 181 -4.82 20.20 -2.68
#